data_AF-A0A4S8HS87-F1
#
_entry.id   AF-A0A4S8HS87-F1
#
_cell.length_a   1.000
_cell.length_b   1.000
_cell.length_c   1.000
_cell.angle_alpha   90.00
_cell.angle_beta   90.00
_cell.angle_gamma   90.00
#
_symmetry.space_group_name_H-M   'P 1'
#
loop_
_entity.id
_entity.type
_entity.pdbx_description
1 polymer ?
#
loop_
_entity_poly.entity_id
_entity_poly.type
_entity_poly.pdbx_seq_one_letter_code
_entity_poly.pdbx_strand_id
1 'polypeptide(L)' 'MSEYIIYVGQIEEYQMLNDRQALDAIFRKAQSAVVGGEVVALVRQNSNGQSYRFEEISTLEDLKEYKKNVYKNVKEE' A
#
# COMPACT_ATOMS: atom_id res chain seq x y z
N MET A 1 15.90 -7.54 8.72
CA MET A 1 14.45 -7.80 8.79
C MET A 1 13.91 -7.52 7.41
N SER A 2 13.22 -8.49 6.81
CA SER A 2 12.57 -8.24 5.52
C SER A 2 11.33 -7.40 5.76
N GLU A 3 11.11 -6.42 4.90
CA GLU A 3 9.95 -5.55 4.93
C GLU A 3 9.39 -5.41 3.51
N TYR A 4 8.08 -5.28 3.42
CA TYR A 4 7.41 -5.05 2.15
C TYR A 4 7.12 -3.56 1.99
N ILE A 5 7.77 -2.93 1.02
CA ILE A 5 7.62 -1.49 0.77
C ILE A 5 6.47 -1.26 -0.20
N ILE A 6 5.50 -0.42 0.20
CA ILE A 6 4.47 0.12 -0.68
C ILE A 6 4.79 1.59 -0.94
N TYR A 7 5.01 1.92 -2.22
CA TYR A 7 5.12 3.30 -2.64
C TYR A 7 3.74 3.92 -2.81
N VAL A 8 3.42 4.92 -1.99
CA VAL A 8 2.08 5.52 -2.00
C VAL A 8 1.78 6.25 -3.30
N GLY A 9 2.80 6.83 -3.95
CA GLY A 9 2.62 7.42 -5.29
C GLY A 9 2.09 6.41 -6.32
N GLN A 10 2.48 5.14 -6.20
CA GLN A 10 1.98 4.07 -7.08
C GLN A 10 0.52 3.71 -6.76
N ILE A 11 0.13 3.74 -5.49
CA ILE A 11 -1.27 3.58 -5.07
C ILE A 11 -2.13 4.72 -5.64
N GLU A 12 -1.67 5.98 -5.50
CA GLU A 12 -2.36 7.16 -6.01
C GLU A 12 -2.54 7.10 -7.53
N GLU A 13 -1.51 6.67 -8.27
CA GLU A 13 -1.58 6.46 -9.72
C GLU A 13 -2.64 5.41 -10.10
N TYR A 14 -2.64 4.24 -9.45
CA TYR A 14 -3.64 3.21 -9.71
C TYR A 14 -5.05 3.62 -9.32
N GLN A 15 -5.21 4.42 -8.26
CA GLN A 15 -6.51 5.02 -7.93
C GLN A 15 -7.01 5.94 -9.05
N MET A 16 -6.14 6.81 -9.59
CA MET A 16 -6.49 7.69 -10.70
C MET A 16 -6.88 6.90 -11.96
N LEU A 17 -6.16 5.82 -12.25
CA LEU A 17 -6.43 4.92 -13.37
C LEU A 17 -7.62 3.97 -13.12
N ASN A 18 -8.17 3.95 -11.90
CA ASN A 18 -9.12 2.93 -11.42
C ASN A 18 -8.63 1.49 -11.65
N ASP A 19 -7.32 1.27 -11.59
CA ASP A 19 -6.71 -0.05 -11.77
C ASP A 19 -6.83 -0.88 -10.49
N ARG A 20 -8.02 -1.47 -10.30
CA ARG A 20 -8.34 -2.33 -9.16
C ARG A 20 -7.49 -3.59 -9.13
N GLN A 21 -7.06 -4.12 -10.28
CA GLN A 21 -6.23 -5.33 -10.34
C GLN A 21 -4.83 -5.06 -9.79
N ALA A 22 -4.22 -3.95 -10.20
CA ALA A 22 -2.89 -3.56 -9.72
C ALA A 22 -2.92 -3.26 -8.21
N LEU A 23 -3.95 -2.57 -7.74
CA LEU A 23 -4.17 -2.35 -6.30
C LEU A 23 -4.29 -3.69 -5.55
N ASP A 24 -5.13 -4.62 -6.03
CA ASP A 24 -5.34 -5.89 -5.32
C ASP A 24 -4.05 -6.74 -5.29
N ALA A 25 -3.26 -6.71 -6.36
CA ALA A 25 -1.96 -7.37 -6.41
C ALA A 25 -0.98 -6.82 -5.35
N ILE A 26 -0.96 -5.50 -5.12
CA ILE A 26 -0.16 -4.89 -4.04
C ILE A 26 -0.68 -5.37 -2.68
N PHE A 27 -1.98 -5.24 -2.43
CA PHE A 27 -2.56 -5.61 -1.14
C PHE A 27 -2.42 -7.09 -0.82
N ARG A 28 -2.46 -7.96 -1.83
CA ARG A 28 -2.23 -9.40 -1.66
C ARG A 28 -0.81 -9.70 -1.21
N LYS A 29 0.19 -9.03 -1.80
CA LYS A 29 1.59 -9.15 -1.37
C LYS A 29 1.81 -8.59 0.03
N ALA A 30 1.23 -7.42 0.32
CA ALA A 30 1.26 -6.82 1.65
C ALA A 30 0.64 -7.74 2.71
N GLN A 31 -0.47 -8.39 2.38
CA GLN A 31 -1.13 -9.35 3.27
C GLN A 31 -0.23 -10.57 3.52
N SER A 32 0.41 -11.12 2.49
CA SER A 32 1.37 -12.21 2.65
C SER A 32 2.55 -11.81 3.53
N ALA A 33 3.08 -10.59 3.39
CA ALA A 33 4.17 -10.08 4.21
C ALA A 33 3.75 -10.01 5.70
N VAL A 34 2.60 -9.39 6.00
CA VAL A 34 2.08 -9.30 7.37
C VAL A 34 1.82 -10.68 7.99
N VAL A 35 1.23 -11.62 7.23
CA VAL A 35 1.02 -13.00 7.69
C VAL A 35 2.35 -13.73 7.94
N GLY A 36 3.39 -13.41 7.15
CA GLY A 36 4.75 -13.91 7.33
C GLY A 36 5.51 -13.29 8.51
N GLY A 37 4.92 -12.34 9.23
CA GLY A 37 5.56 -11.61 10.33
C GLY A 37 6.46 -10.47 9.87
N GLU A 38 6.37 -10.06 8.60
CA GLU A 38 7.06 -8.90 8.07
C GLU A 38 6.21 -7.63 8.26
N VAL A 39 6.88 -6.47 8.30
CA VAL A 39 6.21 -5.18 8.33
C VAL A 39 6.01 -4.66 6.90
N VAL A 40 4.86 -4.02 6.67
CA VAL A 40 4.57 -3.29 5.43
C VAL A 40 4.90 -1.82 5.67
N ALA A 41 5.91 -1.31 4.99
CA ALA A 41 6.33 0.09 5.10
C ALA A 41 5.67 0.94 4.02
N LEU A 42 4.90 1.95 4.43
CA LEU A 42 4.36 2.95 3.50
C LEU A 42 5.41 4.04 3.28
N VAL A 43 5.84 4.17 2.03
CA VAL A 43 6.91 5.08 1.63
C VAL A 43 6.37 6.07 0.61
N ARG A 44 6.68 7.34 0.82
CA ARG A 44 6.44 8.41 -0.15
C ARG A 44 7.77 8.88 -0.71
N GLN A 45 7.82 8.97 -2.04
CA GLN A 45 8.97 9.49 -2.76
C GLN A 45 8.67 10.90 -3.26
N ASN A 46 9.52 11.84 -2.89
CA ASN A 46 9.42 13.23 -3.30
C ASN A 46 10.16 13.45 -4.63
N SER A 47 9.83 14.52 -5.34
CA SER A 47 10.45 14.85 -6.65
C SER A 47 11.97 15.03 -6.61
N ASN A 48 12.54 15.27 -5.43
CA ASN A 48 13.99 15.35 -5.22
C ASN A 48 14.67 13.97 -5.07
N GLY A 49 13.93 12.87 -5.29
CA GLY A 49 14.42 11.50 -5.13
C GLY A 49 14.51 11.03 -3.67
N GLN A 50 14.15 11.88 -2.70
CA GLN A 50 14.10 11.51 -1.30
C GLN A 50 12.85 10.70 -1.01
N SER A 51 13.04 9.49 -0.51
CA SER A 51 11.98 8.63 0.00
C SER A 51 11.93 8.71 1.52
N TYR A 52 10.75 8.92 2.10
CA TYR A 52 10.56 8.81 3.54
C TYR A 52 9.43 7.83 3.85
N ARG A 53 9.67 7.00 4.88
CA ARG A 53 8.65 6.16 5.48
C ARG A 53 7.82 7.02 6.41
N PHE A 54 6.50 6.96 6.27
CA PHE A 54 5.60 7.75 7.13
C PHE A 54 4.67 6.88 7.97
N GLU A 55 4.48 5.62 7.60
CA GLU A 55 3.62 4.68 8.33
C GLU A 55 4.12 3.24 8.15
N GLU A 56 3.86 2.41 9.16
CA GLU A 56 4.21 1.00 9.19
C GLU A 56 2.98 0.19 9.58
N ILE A 57 2.69 -0.82 8.79
CA ILE A 57 1.57 -1.73 8.98
C ILE A 57 2.14 -3.10 9.35
N SER A 58 1.93 -3.50 10.58
CA SER A 58 2.38 -4.81 11.10
C SER A 58 1.22 -5.74 11.45
N THR A 59 -0.03 -5.29 11.29
CA THR A 59 -1.23 -6.10 11.57
C THR A 59 -2.13 -6.19 10.34
N LEU A 60 -2.92 -7.26 10.30
CA LEU A 60 -3.92 -7.44 9.24
C LEU A 60 -5.09 -6.46 9.38
N GLU A 61 -5.34 -5.95 10.59
CA GLU A 61 -6.40 -4.98 10.85
C GLU A 61 -6.02 -3.63 10.24
N ASP A 62 -4.83 -3.13 10.56
CA ASP A 62 -4.27 -1.90 9.96
C ASP A 62 -4.22 -2.01 8.43
N LEU A 63 -3.79 -3.16 7.89
CA LEU A 63 -3.73 -3.37 6.45
C LEU A 63 -5.13 -3.32 5.80
N LYS A 64 -6.15 -3.87 6.47
CA LYS A 64 -7.54 -3.82 5.97
C LYS A 64 -8.10 -2.41 6.02
N GLU A 65 -7.82 -1.64 7.07
CA GLU A 65 -8.23 -0.24 7.15
C GLU A 65 -7.57 0.59 6.06
N TYR A 66 -6.26 0.41 5.85
CA TYR A 66 -5.55 1.07 4.77
C TYR A 66 -6.12 0.70 3.39
N LYS A 67 -6.36 -0.60 3.13
CA LYS A 67 -7.03 -1.06 1.91
C LYS A 67 -8.39 -0.36 1.74
N LYS A 68 -9.23 -0.35 2.76
CA LYS A 68 -10.55 0.29 2.69
C LYS A 68 -10.46 1.78 2.35
N ASN A 69 -9.51 2.51 2.95
CA ASN A 69 -9.28 3.92 2.65
C ASN A 69 -8.81 4.17 1.22
N VAL A 70 -7.96 3.29 0.68
CA VAL A 70 -7.51 3.37 -0.72
C VAL A 70 -8.68 3.12 -1.67
N TYR A 71 -9.46 2.06 -1.46
CA TYR A 71 -10.58 1.73 -2.36
C TYR A 71 -11.75 2.73 -2.27
N LYS A 72 -11.89 3.49 -1.18
CA LYS A 72 -12.91 4.56 -1.06
C LYS A 72 -12.80 5.61 -2.16
N ASN A 73 -11.60 5.86 -2.68
CA ASN A 73 -11.36 6.85 -3.74
C ASN A 73 -11.36 6.24 -5.15
N VAL A 74 -11.62 4.94 -5.28
CA VAL A 74 -11.74 4.25 -6.56
C VAL A 74 -13.23 4.13 -6.88
N LYS A 75 -13.65 4.49 -8.09
CA LYS A 75 -15.08 4.41 -8.46
C LYS A 75 -15.58 2.98 -8.34
N GLU A 76 -16.78 2.80 -7.80
CA GLU A 76 -17.55 1.57 -7.96
C GLU A 76 -18.10 1.55 -9.38
N GLU A 77 -17.75 0.50 -10.14
CA GLU A 77 -18.32 0.24 -11.47
C GLU A 77 -19.83 0.04 -11.40
#